data_AF-A0A651DYN9-F1
#
_entry.id   AF-A0A651DYN9-F1
#
_cell.length_a   1.000
_cell.length_b   1.000
_cell.length_c   1.000
_cell.angle_alpha   90.00
_cell.angle_beta   90.00
_cell.angle_gamma   90.00
#
_symmetry.space_group_name_H-M   'P 1'
#
loop_
_entity.id
_entity.type
_entity.pdbx_description
1 polymer ?
#
loop_
_entity_poly.entity_id
_entity_poly.type
_entity_poly.pdbx_seq_one_letter_code
_entity_poly.pdbx_strand_id
1 'polypeptide(L)'
;MMSTKSLFLCFLLCLAAAPLRSDVLWDRAVQIYEANSNLLPGRIEIRLTEYGGRNRRVRNEEHGVYRTLLGDDGSPEVEILRVIRNGEDITDERRSDNGGGGGFASLFGPPQGSDVPDDDDEGGGFGGPGESSPFDPDLQHLVSYSRNSESRLINGRRTAAFSFRQQSADDPDQFVTGTAWLDMTSGAPLLVESTLDPLPSRFLNTFLFRSHFAERSDGWYLTRLDVDVVAQILLVRREFESVITFSEHFRN
;
A
#
# COMPACT_ATOMS: atom_id res chain seq x y z
N MET A 1 -64.14 39.40 -2.22
CA MET A 1 -63.02 39.63 -1.28
C MET A 1 -62.02 38.49 -1.46
N MET A 2 -60.86 38.81 -2.05
CA MET A 2 -59.76 37.89 -2.33
C MET A 2 -58.89 37.73 -1.09
N SER A 3 -58.38 36.54 -0.80
CA SER A 3 -57.19 36.38 0.06
C SER A 3 -56.34 35.21 -0.42
N THR A 4 -55.39 35.57 -1.28
CA THR A 4 -53.99 35.14 -1.33
C THR A 4 -53.66 33.71 -0.87
N LYS A 5 -53.61 32.81 -1.87
CA LYS A 5 -52.85 31.56 -1.81
C LYS A 5 -51.35 31.90 -1.85
N SER A 6 -50.66 31.76 -0.72
CA SER A 6 -49.19 31.73 -0.68
C SER A 6 -48.71 30.47 -1.38
N LEU A 7 -48.42 30.61 -2.67
CA LEU A 7 -47.68 29.65 -3.47
C LEU A 7 -46.21 29.77 -3.05
N PHE A 8 -45.81 29.05 -2.00
CA PHE A 8 -44.40 28.92 -1.62
C PHE A 8 -43.76 27.97 -2.62
N LEU A 9 -43.32 28.55 -3.74
CA LEU A 9 -42.55 27.91 -4.78
C LEU A 9 -41.18 27.55 -4.18
N CYS A 10 -41.08 26.37 -3.56
CA CYS A 10 -39.80 25.72 -3.31
C CYS A 10 -39.16 25.46 -4.67
N PHE A 11 -38.40 26.45 -5.15
CA PHE A 11 -37.38 26.27 -6.17
C PHE A 11 -36.31 25.39 -5.52
N LEU A 12 -36.57 24.08 -5.53
CA LEU A 12 -35.58 23.05 -5.32
C LEU A 12 -34.54 23.28 -6.42
N LEU A 13 -33.50 24.07 -6.11
CA LEU A 13 -32.26 24.01 -6.85
C LEU A 13 -31.73 22.60 -6.62
N CYS A 14 -32.19 21.67 -7.45
CA CYS A 14 -31.37 20.54 -7.86
C CYS A 14 -30.18 21.17 -8.59
N LEU A 15 -29.19 21.67 -7.83
CA LEU A 15 -27.81 21.64 -8.30
C LEU A 15 -27.56 20.16 -8.57
N ALA A 16 -27.81 19.74 -9.81
CA ALA A 16 -27.21 18.55 -10.33
C ALA A 16 -25.71 18.79 -10.19
N ALA A 17 -25.11 18.22 -9.14
CA ALA A 17 -23.68 18.11 -9.03
C ALA A 17 -23.26 17.46 -10.34
N ALA A 18 -22.65 18.24 -11.24
CA ALA A 18 -22.07 17.68 -12.44
C ALA A 18 -21.14 16.58 -11.95
N PRO A 19 -21.33 15.31 -12.37
CA PRO A 19 -20.44 14.25 -11.94
C PRO A 19 -19.03 14.73 -12.21
N LEU A 20 -18.18 14.72 -11.18
CA LEU A 20 -16.75 14.98 -11.33
C LEU A 20 -16.31 14.14 -12.52
N ARG A 21 -15.96 14.81 -13.62
CA ARG A 21 -15.60 14.14 -14.86
C ARG A 21 -14.41 13.26 -14.51
N SER A 22 -14.60 11.95 -14.55
CA SER A 22 -13.52 11.01 -14.33
C SER A 22 -12.40 11.30 -15.35
N ASP A 23 -11.14 11.25 -14.89
CA ASP A 23 -10.02 11.42 -15.81
C ASP A 23 -9.77 10.07 -16.51
N VAL A 24 -9.67 10.11 -17.84
CA VAL A 24 -9.49 8.91 -18.67
C VAL A 24 -8.26 8.10 -18.26
N LEU A 25 -7.19 8.74 -17.78
CA LEU A 25 -6.00 8.00 -17.30
C LEU A 25 -6.30 7.25 -16.00
N TRP A 26 -7.06 7.86 -15.09
CA TRP A 26 -7.47 7.20 -13.84
C TRP A 26 -8.39 6.01 -14.12
N ASP A 27 -9.39 6.18 -14.98
CA ASP A 27 -10.29 5.10 -15.36
C ASP A 27 -9.54 3.92 -16.00
N ARG A 28 -8.51 4.20 -16.81
CA ARG A 28 -7.63 3.17 -17.37
C ARG A 28 -6.80 2.48 -16.30
N ALA A 29 -6.30 3.21 -15.29
CA ALA A 29 -5.58 2.61 -14.18
C ALA A 29 -6.45 1.63 -13.39
N VAL A 30 -7.72 1.97 -13.14
CA VAL A 30 -8.71 1.09 -12.50
C VAL A 30 -8.94 -0.17 -13.34
N GLN A 31 -9.16 -0.04 -14.64
CA GLN A 31 -9.33 -1.17 -15.55
C GLN A 31 -8.09 -2.08 -15.61
N ILE A 32 -6.89 -1.47 -15.60
CA ILE A 32 -5.63 -2.22 -15.57
C ILE A 32 -5.51 -2.99 -14.26
N TYR A 33 -5.83 -2.38 -13.11
CA TYR A 33 -5.82 -3.06 -11.83
C TYR A 33 -6.79 -4.24 -11.81
N GLU A 34 -8.04 -4.04 -12.24
CA GLU A 34 -9.07 -5.08 -12.31
C GLU A 34 -8.63 -6.28 -13.17
N ALA A 35 -8.05 -6.03 -14.36
CA ALA A 35 -7.57 -7.07 -15.26
C ALA A 35 -6.37 -7.89 -14.72
N ASN A 36 -5.75 -7.40 -13.65
CA ASN A 36 -4.54 -7.97 -13.04
C ASN A 36 -4.74 -8.35 -11.57
N SER A 37 -5.97 -8.27 -11.03
CA SER A 37 -6.28 -8.52 -9.62
C SER A 37 -6.03 -9.97 -9.18
N ASN A 38 -6.03 -10.92 -10.12
CA ASN A 38 -5.73 -12.32 -9.85
C ASN A 38 -4.24 -12.69 -10.00
N LEU A 39 -3.35 -11.73 -10.21
CA LEU A 39 -1.91 -11.97 -10.29
C LEU A 39 -1.28 -12.00 -8.90
N LEU A 40 -0.66 -13.12 -8.57
CA LEU A 40 0.08 -13.32 -7.34
C LEU A 40 1.59 -13.37 -7.62
N PRO A 41 2.44 -12.80 -6.76
CA PRO A 41 3.89 -12.93 -6.90
C PRO A 41 4.34 -14.34 -6.48
N GLY A 42 5.02 -15.10 -7.36
CA GLY A 42 5.54 -16.42 -6.99
C GLY A 42 6.76 -16.40 -6.07
N ARG A 43 7.53 -15.32 -6.12
CA ARG A 43 8.71 -15.12 -5.28
C ARG A 43 8.74 -13.71 -4.72
N ILE A 44 8.94 -13.64 -3.40
CA ILE A 44 9.02 -12.41 -2.62
C ILE A 44 10.39 -12.38 -1.94
N GLU A 45 11.15 -11.31 -2.14
CA GLU A 45 12.38 -11.05 -1.39
C GLU A 45 12.22 -9.77 -0.60
N ILE A 46 12.54 -9.82 0.70
CA ILE A 46 12.38 -8.71 1.64
C ILE A 46 13.77 -8.38 2.18
N ARG A 47 14.17 -7.12 2.05
CA ARG A 47 15.38 -6.58 2.69
C ARG A 47 14.98 -5.49 3.66
N LEU A 48 15.14 -5.77 4.94
CA LEU A 48 14.84 -4.85 6.02
C LEU A 48 16.15 -4.35 6.65
N THR A 49 16.29 -3.05 6.79
CA THR A 49 17.36 -2.42 7.56
C THR A 49 16.75 -1.57 8.66
N GLU A 50 17.13 -1.86 9.91
CA GLU A 50 16.78 -1.05 11.06
C GLU A 50 17.98 -0.19 11.47
N TYR A 51 17.72 1.11 11.64
CA TYR A 51 18.67 2.07 12.15
C TYR A 51 18.26 2.59 13.53
N GLY A 52 19.26 2.75 14.39
CA GLY A 52 19.11 3.34 15.72
C GLY A 52 19.64 4.77 15.78
N GLY A 53 18.91 5.63 16.51
CA GLY A 53 19.35 6.97 16.85
C GLY A 53 19.45 7.93 15.65
N ARG A 54 19.98 9.13 15.89
CA ARG A 54 20.10 10.17 14.85
C ARG A 54 21.25 9.94 13.87
N ASN A 55 22.23 9.11 14.24
CA ASN A 55 23.39 8.81 13.41
C ASN A 55 23.13 7.66 12.41
N ARG A 56 21.89 7.15 12.34
CA ARG A 56 21.49 6.02 11.51
C ARG A 56 22.46 4.84 11.62
N ARG A 57 22.84 4.48 12.86
CA ARG A 57 23.68 3.30 13.07
C ARG A 57 22.82 2.07 12.79
N VAL A 58 23.24 1.23 11.85
CA VAL A 58 22.60 -0.06 11.58
C VAL A 58 22.56 -0.88 12.87
N ARG A 59 21.36 -1.32 13.24
CA ARG A 59 21.10 -2.17 14.40
C ARG A 59 20.68 -3.57 14.01
N ASN A 60 19.95 -3.69 12.91
CA ASN A 60 19.49 -4.97 12.39
C ASN A 60 19.45 -4.91 10.87
N GLU A 61 19.89 -5.99 10.23
CA GLU A 61 19.68 -6.24 8.80
C GLU A 61 19.05 -7.61 8.65
N GLU A 62 17.95 -7.70 7.93
CA GLU A 62 17.26 -8.96 7.63
C GLU A 62 17.02 -9.09 6.13
N HIS A 63 17.29 -10.28 5.60
CA HIS A 63 17.02 -10.65 4.22
C HIS A 63 16.22 -11.95 4.18
N GLY A 64 14.93 -11.83 3.87
CA GLY A 64 14.02 -12.95 3.72
C GLY A 64 13.72 -13.26 2.27
N VAL A 65 13.63 -14.55 1.93
CA VAL A 65 13.21 -15.06 0.63
C VAL A 65 12.06 -16.02 0.86
N TYR A 66 10.96 -15.75 0.18
CA TYR A 66 9.71 -16.48 0.30
C TYR A 66 9.20 -16.90 -1.07
N ARG A 67 8.42 -17.97 -1.10
CA ARG A 67 7.69 -18.43 -2.27
C ARG A 67 6.20 -18.43 -1.97
N THR A 68 5.40 -17.93 -2.90
CA THR A 68 3.94 -18.09 -2.83
C THR A 68 3.55 -19.33 -3.61
N LEU A 69 2.70 -20.14 -2.98
CA LEU A 69 2.08 -21.34 -3.52
C LEU A 69 0.56 -21.18 -3.49
N LEU A 70 -0.16 -22.01 -4.23
CA LEU A 70 -1.60 -22.15 -4.06
C LEU A 70 -1.87 -23.39 -3.21
N GLY A 71 -2.61 -23.21 -2.13
CA GLY A 71 -3.14 -24.31 -1.34
C GLY A 71 -4.21 -25.09 -2.10
N ASP A 72 -4.64 -26.22 -1.53
CA ASP A 72 -5.66 -27.09 -2.14
C ASP A 72 -7.02 -26.39 -2.35
N ASP A 73 -7.30 -25.33 -1.60
CA ASP A 73 -8.50 -24.50 -1.70
C ASP A 73 -8.35 -23.28 -2.62
N GLY A 74 -7.19 -23.13 -3.28
CA GLY A 74 -6.85 -21.99 -4.13
C GLY A 74 -6.45 -20.73 -3.35
N SER A 75 -6.31 -20.81 -2.02
CA SER A 75 -5.78 -19.71 -1.22
C SER A 75 -4.26 -19.59 -1.39
N PRO A 76 -3.69 -18.37 -1.35
CA PRO A 76 -2.25 -18.19 -1.40
C PRO A 76 -1.60 -18.63 -0.09
N GLU A 77 -0.68 -19.59 -0.18
CA GLU A 77 0.19 -20.01 0.92
C GLU A 77 1.61 -19.42 0.72
N VAL A 78 2.33 -19.18 1.81
CA VAL A 78 3.70 -18.67 1.75
C VAL A 78 4.67 -19.66 2.38
N GLU A 79 5.62 -20.13 1.59
CA GLU A 79 6.75 -20.96 2.01
C GLU A 79 7.98 -20.09 2.30
N ILE A 80 8.58 -20.26 3.49
CA ILE A 80 9.85 -19.61 3.83
C ILE A 80 11.00 -20.40 3.20
N LEU A 81 11.67 -19.82 2.21
CA LEU A 81 12.83 -20.44 1.57
C LEU A 81 14.12 -20.20 2.37
N ARG A 82 14.34 -18.95 2.81
CA ARG A 82 15.54 -18.54 3.53
C ARG A 82 15.34 -17.24 4.30
N VAL A 83 15.89 -17.12 5.50
CA VAL A 83 15.96 -15.85 6.24
C VAL A 83 17.36 -15.69 6.84
N ILE A 84 18.03 -14.60 6.48
CA ILE A 84 19.32 -14.21 7.04
C ILE A 84 19.13 -12.96 7.89
N ARG A 85 19.53 -12.99 9.17
CA ARG A 85 19.50 -11.83 10.08
C ARG A 85 20.90 -11.56 10.59
N ASN A 86 21.42 -10.36 10.37
CA ASN A 86 22.77 -9.94 10.79
C ASN A 86 23.89 -10.92 10.36
N GLY A 87 23.72 -11.56 9.21
CA GLY A 87 24.66 -12.55 8.65
C GLY A 87 24.46 -13.99 9.15
N GLU A 88 23.54 -14.23 10.09
CA GLU A 88 23.19 -15.56 10.60
C GLU A 88 21.95 -16.11 9.88
N ASP A 89 21.97 -17.41 9.54
CA ASP A 89 20.82 -18.08 8.94
C ASP A 89 19.85 -18.53 10.04
N ILE A 90 18.69 -17.89 10.09
CA ILE A 90 17.64 -18.11 11.09
C ILE A 90 16.39 -18.75 10.46
N THR A 91 16.56 -19.45 9.33
CA THR A 91 15.42 -19.97 8.57
C THR A 91 14.58 -20.95 9.39
N ASP A 92 15.20 -21.84 10.17
CA ASP A 92 14.47 -22.85 10.95
C ASP A 92 13.80 -22.27 12.20
N GLU A 93 14.40 -21.24 12.80
CA GLU A 93 13.75 -20.41 13.85
C GLU A 93 12.46 -19.80 13.28
N ARG A 94 12.55 -19.11 12.13
CA ARG A 94 11.39 -18.45 11.53
C ARG A 94 10.29 -19.43 11.10
N ARG A 95 10.65 -20.62 10.61
CA ARG A 95 9.68 -21.68 10.27
C ARG A 95 8.97 -22.23 11.51
N SER A 96 9.68 -22.35 12.62
CA SER A 96 9.12 -22.84 13.89
C SER A 96 8.13 -21.83 14.48
N ASP A 97 8.47 -20.54 14.42
CA ASP A 97 7.61 -19.46 14.92
C ASP A 97 6.35 -19.25 14.06
N ASN A 98 6.44 -19.51 12.75
CA ASN A 98 5.32 -19.38 11.81
C ASN A 98 4.37 -20.60 11.79
N GLY A 99 4.61 -21.63 12.61
CA GLY A 99 3.78 -22.84 12.69
C GLY A 99 2.30 -22.63 13.11
N GLY A 100 1.87 -21.38 13.31
CA GLY A 100 0.50 -21.00 13.70
C GLY A 100 -0.31 -20.24 12.65
N GLY A 101 0.10 -20.19 11.37
CA GLY A 101 -0.69 -19.53 10.31
C GLY A 101 -0.44 -18.03 10.17
N GLY A 102 0.80 -17.60 10.38
CA GLY A 102 1.22 -16.22 10.07
C GLY A 102 1.11 -15.96 8.57
N GLY A 103 -0.02 -15.42 8.11
CA GLY A 103 -0.25 -15.06 6.72
C GLY A 103 0.74 -14.01 6.18
N PHE A 104 0.63 -13.70 4.89
CA PHE A 104 1.46 -12.71 4.19
C PHE A 104 1.62 -11.38 4.96
N ALA A 105 0.60 -10.94 5.71
CA ALA A 105 0.64 -9.75 6.57
C ALA A 105 1.77 -9.78 7.62
N SER A 106 2.11 -10.95 8.17
CA SER A 106 3.18 -11.11 9.17
C SER A 106 4.59 -10.86 8.62
N LEU A 107 4.75 -10.80 7.30
CA LEU A 107 6.00 -10.46 6.64
C LEU A 107 6.33 -8.96 6.67
N PHE A 108 5.33 -8.12 6.96
CA PHE A 108 5.47 -6.66 6.93
C PHE A 108 5.42 -6.00 8.32
N GLY A 109 5.29 -6.81 9.37
CA GLY A 109 5.39 -6.33 10.74
C GLY A 109 6.82 -5.93 11.13
N PRO A 110 6.97 -5.09 12.17
CA PRO A 110 8.29 -4.83 12.75
C PRO A 110 8.97 -6.15 13.18
N PRO A 111 10.31 -6.22 13.15
CA PRO A 111 11.03 -7.41 13.57
C PRO A 111 10.68 -7.76 15.02
N GLN A 112 10.38 -9.04 15.26
CA GLN A 112 10.11 -9.55 16.61
C GLN A 112 11.33 -9.25 17.51
N GLY A 113 11.08 -8.64 18.67
CA GLY A 113 12.13 -8.21 19.61
C GLY A 113 12.52 -6.73 19.52
N SER A 114 11.81 -5.89 18.76
CA SER A 114 11.97 -4.45 18.88
C SER A 114 11.44 -3.96 20.23
N ASP A 115 12.20 -3.15 20.97
CA ASP A 115 11.76 -2.51 22.24
C ASP A 115 10.62 -1.48 22.04
N VAL A 116 9.93 -1.52 20.91
CA VAL A 116 8.74 -0.72 20.68
C VAL A 116 7.64 -1.39 21.48
N PRO A 117 6.99 -0.69 22.44
CA PRO A 117 5.85 -1.25 23.16
C PRO A 117 4.85 -1.77 22.14
N ASP A 118 4.54 -3.06 22.23
CA ASP A 118 3.32 -3.59 21.62
C ASP A 118 2.19 -2.83 22.32
N ASP A 119 1.44 -1.99 21.61
CA ASP A 119 0.24 -1.41 22.20
C ASP A 119 -0.75 -2.59 22.33
N ASP A 120 -1.01 -3.02 23.56
CA ASP A 120 -1.63 -4.29 23.97
C ASP A 120 -3.07 -4.57 23.46
N ASP A 121 -3.64 -3.74 22.59
CA ASP A 121 -5.03 -3.85 22.14
C ASP A 121 -5.11 -4.09 20.62
N GLU A 122 -5.65 -5.26 20.31
CA GLU A 122 -6.08 -5.76 19.00
C GLU A 122 -4.96 -6.07 18.01
N GLY A 123 -4.93 -7.34 17.58
CA GLY A 123 -4.04 -7.88 16.55
C GLY A 123 -4.30 -7.30 15.15
N GLY A 124 -4.20 -5.99 15.01
CA GLY A 124 -4.01 -5.30 13.75
C GLY A 124 -2.59 -5.57 13.28
N GLY A 125 -2.37 -6.73 12.66
CA GLY A 125 -1.26 -6.85 11.72
C GLY A 125 -1.33 -5.62 10.84
N PHE A 126 -0.24 -4.84 10.75
CA PHE A 126 -0.20 -3.63 9.92
C PHE A 126 -0.76 -4.02 8.56
N GLY A 127 -2.02 -3.63 8.30
CA GLY A 127 -2.69 -3.85 7.04
C GLY A 127 -1.76 -3.28 6.01
N GLY A 128 -1.04 -4.17 5.33
CA GLY A 128 0.03 -3.73 4.46
C GLY A 128 -0.59 -2.80 3.43
N PRO A 129 0.16 -1.89 2.83
CA PRO A 129 -0.30 -1.07 1.71
C PRO A 129 -0.75 -1.91 0.48
N GLY A 130 -0.70 -3.25 0.59
CA GLY A 130 -1.26 -4.20 -0.36
C GLY A 130 -2.72 -4.58 -0.10
N GLU A 131 -3.37 -4.16 0.99
CA GLU A 131 -4.77 -4.58 1.23
C GLU A 131 -5.79 -3.78 0.45
N SER A 132 -5.45 -2.59 -0.07
CA SER A 132 -6.42 -1.79 -0.84
C SER A 132 -5.74 -0.76 -1.74
N SER A 133 -5.52 -1.12 -3.01
CA SER A 133 -5.04 -0.18 -4.03
C SER A 133 -6.05 0.95 -4.26
N PRO A 134 -5.61 2.21 -4.52
CA PRO A 134 -6.52 3.29 -4.92
C PRO A 134 -7.18 3.06 -6.28
N PHE A 135 -6.75 2.02 -7.01
CA PHE A 135 -7.30 1.61 -8.29
C PHE A 135 -8.26 0.42 -8.17
N ASP A 136 -8.54 -0.06 -6.97
CA ASP A 136 -9.52 -1.13 -6.76
C ASP A 136 -10.92 -0.64 -7.18
N PRO A 137 -11.59 -1.29 -8.16
CA PRO A 137 -12.93 -0.90 -8.62
C PRO A 137 -13.95 -0.81 -7.49
N ASP A 138 -13.88 -1.73 -6.51
CA ASP A 138 -14.85 -1.81 -5.44
C ASP A 138 -14.69 -0.66 -4.44
N LEU A 139 -13.49 -0.08 -4.36
CA LEU A 139 -13.16 1.02 -3.45
C LEU A 139 -13.23 2.40 -4.10
N GLN A 140 -13.58 2.52 -5.39
CA GLN A 140 -13.57 3.83 -6.07
C GLN A 140 -14.51 4.87 -5.44
N HIS A 141 -15.54 4.42 -4.71
CA HIS A 141 -16.44 5.30 -3.98
C HIS A 141 -15.82 5.91 -2.71
N LEU A 142 -14.72 5.34 -2.20
CA LEU A 142 -13.92 5.83 -1.07
C LEU A 142 -12.72 6.67 -1.51
N VAL A 143 -12.46 6.75 -2.82
CA VAL A 143 -11.30 7.45 -3.37
C VAL A 143 -11.71 8.80 -3.94
N SER A 144 -11.05 9.84 -3.46
CA SER A 144 -11.06 11.17 -4.08
C SER A 144 -9.71 11.43 -4.73
N TYR A 145 -9.70 11.96 -5.94
CA TYR A 145 -8.46 12.25 -6.65
C TYR A 145 -8.55 13.54 -7.49
N SER A 146 -7.39 14.11 -7.78
CA SER A 146 -7.26 15.24 -8.70
C SER A 146 -5.94 15.15 -9.45
N ARG A 147 -6.00 15.41 -10.76
CA ARG A 147 -4.80 15.54 -11.58
C ARG A 147 -4.08 16.84 -11.23
N ASN A 148 -2.78 16.74 -10.98
CA ASN A 148 -1.95 17.93 -10.79
C ASN A 148 -1.06 18.18 -12.02
N SER A 149 -0.32 19.29 -12.02
CA SER A 149 0.52 19.71 -13.15
C SER A 149 1.89 19.03 -13.18
N GLU A 150 2.20 18.18 -12.21
CA GLU A 150 3.49 17.50 -12.14
C GLU A 150 3.59 16.37 -13.16
N SER A 151 4.83 16.11 -13.58
CA SER A 151 5.17 15.04 -14.51
C SER A 151 6.57 14.54 -14.18
N ARG A 152 6.78 13.23 -14.27
CA ARG A 152 8.10 12.60 -14.10
C ARG A 152 8.42 11.71 -15.29
N LEU A 153 9.71 11.44 -15.48
CA LEU A 153 10.16 10.38 -16.36
C LEU A 153 10.45 9.15 -15.49
N ILE A 154 9.65 8.10 -15.60
CA ILE A 154 9.81 6.85 -14.84
C ILE A 154 10.05 5.75 -15.85
N ASN A 155 11.20 5.06 -15.77
CA ASN A 155 11.59 4.02 -16.73
C ASN A 155 11.50 4.47 -18.21
N GLY A 156 11.87 5.73 -18.49
CA GLY A 156 11.80 6.33 -19.83
C GLY A 156 10.40 6.75 -20.29
N ARG A 157 9.36 6.54 -19.47
CA ARG A 157 7.96 6.87 -19.77
C ARG A 157 7.55 8.16 -19.08
N ARG A 158 6.81 9.02 -19.78
CA ARG A 158 6.30 10.28 -19.23
C ARG A 158 5.01 10.01 -18.47
N THR A 159 4.93 10.51 -17.24
CA THR A 159 3.77 10.32 -16.37
C THR A 159 2.96 11.58 -16.15
N ALA A 160 1.68 11.41 -15.83
CA ALA A 160 0.83 12.41 -15.20
C ALA A 160 0.66 12.05 -13.72
N ALA A 161 0.72 13.06 -12.84
CA ALA A 161 0.51 12.85 -11.41
C ALA A 161 -0.94 13.13 -10.99
N PHE A 162 -1.43 12.25 -10.12
CA PHE A 162 -2.75 12.32 -9.51
C PHE A 162 -2.58 12.29 -8.00
N SER A 163 -2.91 13.39 -7.34
CA SER A 163 -3.02 13.43 -5.89
C SER A 163 -4.32 12.74 -5.49
N PHE A 164 -4.26 11.78 -4.58
CA PHE A 164 -5.43 11.04 -4.13
C PHE A 164 -5.52 10.98 -2.61
N ARG A 165 -6.74 10.76 -2.13
CA ARG A 165 -7.09 10.46 -0.74
C ARG A 165 -8.17 9.39 -0.75
N GLN A 166 -7.85 8.26 -0.14
CA GLN A 166 -8.71 7.09 0.01
C GLN A 166 -9.05 6.92 1.47
N GLN A 167 -10.33 6.77 1.79
CA GLN A 167 -10.79 6.42 3.13
C GLN A 167 -10.58 4.92 3.37
N SER A 168 -10.13 4.54 4.57
CA SER A 168 -10.09 3.13 4.98
C SER A 168 -11.51 2.57 5.05
N ALA A 169 -11.68 1.31 4.63
CA ALA A 169 -12.98 0.63 4.72
C ALA A 169 -13.33 0.29 6.18
N ASP A 170 -12.30 0.04 7.01
CA ASP A 170 -12.46 -0.41 8.39
C ASP A 170 -12.51 0.76 9.40
N ASP A 171 -11.86 1.88 9.08
CA ASP A 171 -11.82 3.07 9.93
C ASP A 171 -12.16 4.34 9.11
N PRO A 172 -13.34 4.95 9.31
CA PRO A 172 -13.73 6.13 8.56
C PRO A 172 -12.87 7.36 8.85
N ASP A 173 -12.12 7.40 9.95
CA ASP A 173 -11.25 8.51 10.32
C ASP A 173 -9.81 8.30 9.84
N GLN A 174 -9.48 7.12 9.29
CA GLN A 174 -8.19 6.81 8.72
C GLN A 174 -8.21 6.93 7.18
N PHE A 175 -7.19 7.57 6.64
CA PHE A 175 -7.04 7.78 5.20
C PHE A 175 -5.66 7.33 4.72
N VAL A 176 -5.62 6.82 3.48
CA VAL A 176 -4.41 6.70 2.69
C VAL A 176 -4.36 7.91 1.77
N THR A 177 -3.31 8.71 1.85
CA THR A 177 -3.09 9.86 0.95
C THR A 177 -1.83 9.68 0.14
N GLY A 178 -1.79 10.19 -1.08
CA GLY A 178 -0.63 9.95 -1.92
C GLY A 178 -0.67 10.58 -3.30
N THR A 179 0.32 10.20 -4.10
CA THR A 179 0.42 10.54 -5.52
C THR A 179 0.57 9.28 -6.36
N ALA A 180 -0.33 9.12 -7.32
CA ALA A 180 -0.26 8.11 -8.37
C ALA A 180 0.39 8.71 -9.62
N TRP A 181 1.41 8.05 -10.14
CA TRP A 181 2.13 8.43 -11.37
C TRP A 181 1.72 7.49 -12.50
N LEU A 182 0.82 7.97 -13.37
CA LEU A 182 0.24 7.18 -14.45
C LEU A 182 0.94 7.48 -15.78
N ASP A 183 1.26 6.47 -16.56
CA ASP A 183 1.80 6.63 -17.91
C ASP A 183 0.82 7.42 -18.79
N MET A 184 1.30 8.49 -19.44
CA MET A 184 0.44 9.37 -20.24
C MET A 184 -0.12 8.70 -21.50
N THR A 185 0.45 7.57 -21.94
CA THR A 185 0.04 6.88 -23.16
C THR A 185 -0.98 5.79 -22.85
N SER A 186 -0.63 4.86 -21.96
CA SER A 186 -1.46 3.70 -21.63
C SER A 186 -2.40 3.93 -20.45
N GLY A 187 -2.11 4.87 -19.55
CA GLY A 187 -2.79 5.00 -18.26
C GLY A 187 -2.32 4.01 -17.19
N ALA A 188 -1.33 3.15 -17.49
CA ALA A 188 -0.78 2.21 -16.52
C ALA A 188 -0.10 2.96 -15.36
N PRO A 189 -0.37 2.61 -14.09
CA PRO A 189 0.39 3.17 -12.99
C PRO A 189 1.83 2.67 -13.05
N LEU A 190 2.80 3.56 -12.86
CA LEU A 190 4.23 3.22 -12.82
C LEU A 190 4.80 3.32 -11.41
N LEU A 191 4.23 4.21 -10.60
CA LEU A 191 4.59 4.46 -9.22
C LEU A 191 3.37 4.96 -8.45
N VAL A 192 3.17 4.46 -7.24
CA VAL A 192 2.24 5.04 -6.26
C VAL A 192 3.04 5.34 -5.01
N GLU A 193 3.05 6.60 -4.58
CA GLU A 193 3.66 7.05 -3.33
C GLU A 193 2.52 7.37 -2.35
N SER A 194 2.50 6.76 -1.16
CA SER A 194 1.40 6.95 -0.20
C SER A 194 1.83 6.92 1.26
N THR A 195 1.02 7.54 2.11
CA THR A 195 1.16 7.58 3.57
C THR A 195 -0.21 7.42 4.22
N LEU A 196 -0.22 7.09 5.51
CA LEU A 196 -1.42 7.15 6.35
C LEU A 196 -1.65 8.58 6.88
N ASP A 197 -2.91 8.97 7.01
CA ASP A 197 -3.37 10.24 7.58
C ASP A 197 -4.68 10.05 8.38
N PRO A 198 -4.68 10.21 9.71
CA PRO A 198 -3.51 10.43 10.55
C PRO A 198 -2.62 9.18 10.61
N LEU A 199 -1.39 9.34 11.10
CA LEU A 199 -0.54 8.19 11.43
C LEU A 199 -1.15 7.41 12.61
N PRO A 200 -1.17 6.06 12.58
CA PRO A 200 -1.93 5.26 13.55
C PRO A 200 -1.38 5.34 14.98
N SER A 201 -0.10 5.66 15.13
CA SER A 201 0.51 5.89 16.44
C SER A 201 1.11 7.27 16.52
N ARG A 202 0.91 7.94 17.66
CA ARG A 202 1.57 9.22 18.00
C ARG A 202 3.09 9.15 18.01
N PHE A 203 3.65 7.93 18.01
CA PHE A 203 5.09 7.69 17.97
C PHE A 203 5.62 7.52 16.55
N LEU A 204 4.75 7.35 15.56
CA LEU A 204 5.14 7.33 14.15
C LEU A 204 5.26 8.77 13.65
N ASN A 205 6.43 9.10 13.12
CA ASN A 205 6.72 10.39 12.50
C ASN A 205 6.66 10.30 10.97
N THR A 206 6.87 9.10 10.42
CA THR A 206 6.91 8.86 8.98
C THR A 206 6.46 7.43 8.72
N PHE A 207 5.60 7.27 7.72
CA PHE A 207 5.13 5.97 7.25
C PHE A 207 4.83 6.10 5.75
N LEU A 208 5.81 5.77 4.92
CA LEU A 208 5.77 6.04 3.49
C LEU A 208 5.91 4.74 2.71
N PHE A 209 5.02 4.56 1.75
CA PHE A 209 5.02 3.46 0.82
C PHE A 209 5.32 3.95 -0.58
N ARG A 210 6.13 3.20 -1.32
CA ARG A 210 6.35 3.41 -2.75
C ARG A 210 6.16 2.10 -3.48
N SER A 211 5.03 1.96 -4.17
CA SER A 211 4.70 0.80 -4.97
C SER A 211 5.13 1.05 -6.41
N HIS A 212 6.09 0.27 -6.89
CA HIS A 212 6.67 0.35 -8.23
C HIS A 212 6.12 -0.76 -9.13
N PHE A 213 5.63 -0.35 -10.28
CA PHE A 213 4.96 -1.26 -11.20
C PHE A 213 5.67 -1.33 -12.55
N ALA A 214 5.55 -2.49 -13.19
CA ALA A 214 6.05 -2.71 -14.53
C ALA A 214 5.02 -3.45 -15.38
N GLU A 215 4.90 -3.00 -16.63
CA GLU A 215 4.15 -3.69 -17.67
C GLU A 215 5.07 -4.73 -18.33
N ARG A 216 4.60 -5.97 -18.46
CA ARG A 216 5.23 -7.04 -19.24
C ARG A 216 4.23 -7.53 -20.29
N SER A 217 4.65 -8.44 -21.16
CA SER A 217 3.81 -8.93 -22.27
C SER A 217 2.49 -9.58 -21.84
N ASP A 218 2.44 -10.06 -20.61
CA ASP A 218 1.37 -10.89 -20.04
C ASP A 218 0.54 -10.19 -18.94
N GLY A 219 0.90 -8.95 -18.58
CA GLY A 219 0.18 -8.20 -17.56
C GLY A 219 0.92 -6.99 -16.99
N TRP A 220 0.35 -6.46 -15.92
CA TRP A 220 0.89 -5.35 -15.15
C TRP A 220 1.12 -5.80 -13.71
N TYR A 221 2.34 -5.59 -13.22
CA TYR A 221 2.84 -6.24 -12.02
C TYR A 221 3.37 -5.22 -11.03
N LEU A 222 3.01 -5.39 -9.76
CA LEU A 222 3.81 -4.85 -8.66
C LEU A 222 5.16 -5.57 -8.69
N THR A 223 6.25 -4.81 -8.81
CA THR A 223 7.61 -5.35 -8.92
C THR A 223 8.45 -5.04 -7.70
N ARG A 224 8.16 -3.92 -7.03
CA ARG A 224 8.86 -3.49 -5.84
C ARG A 224 7.97 -2.65 -4.95
N LEU A 225 8.08 -2.83 -3.65
CA LEU A 225 7.47 -2.00 -2.62
C LEU A 225 8.59 -1.51 -1.71
N ASP A 226 8.79 -0.20 -1.63
CA ASP A 226 9.65 0.42 -0.64
C ASP A 226 8.80 0.92 0.53
N VAL A 227 9.25 0.65 1.75
CA VAL A 227 8.59 1.05 2.99
C VAL A 227 9.59 1.80 3.86
N ASP A 228 9.32 3.07 4.14
CA ASP A 228 10.10 3.88 5.08
C ASP A 228 9.25 4.17 6.32
N VAL A 229 9.71 3.73 7.48
CA VAL A 229 9.05 3.97 8.77
C VAL A 229 10.00 4.66 9.72
N VAL A 230 9.57 5.76 10.33
CA VAL A 230 10.29 6.41 11.42
C VAL A 230 9.41 6.44 12.65
N ALA A 231 9.87 5.78 13.71
CA ALA A 231 9.24 5.79 15.02
C ALA A 231 10.12 6.52 16.05
N GLN A 232 9.50 7.30 16.92
CA GLN A 232 10.19 8.01 18.00
C GLN A 232 9.36 8.01 19.27
N ILE A 233 9.93 7.42 20.32
CA ILE A 233 9.38 7.43 21.68
C ILE A 233 10.40 8.12 22.58
N LEU A 234 10.04 9.28 23.14
CA LEU A 234 10.93 10.10 23.96
C LEU A 234 12.28 10.39 23.25
N LEU A 235 13.38 9.83 23.76
CA LEU A 235 14.74 9.97 23.24
C LEU A 235 15.17 8.81 22.33
N VAL A 236 14.35 7.76 22.21
CA VAL A 236 14.63 6.60 21.36
C VAL A 236 14.01 6.83 20.00
N ARG A 237 14.85 6.89 18.97
CA ARG A 237 14.46 6.98 17.56
C ARG A 237 14.83 5.69 16.85
N ARG A 238 13.88 5.14 16.10
CA ARG A 238 14.00 3.98 15.21
C ARG A 238 13.62 4.38 13.81
N GLU A 239 14.34 3.84 12.85
CA GLU A 239 14.08 4.05 11.44
C GLU A 239 14.21 2.71 10.74
N PHE A 240 13.19 2.34 9.98
CA PHE A 240 13.11 1.09 9.25
C PHE A 240 13.02 1.43 7.77
N GLU A 241 13.91 0.86 6.98
CA GLU A 241 13.83 0.86 5.53
C GLU A 241 13.60 -0.60 5.09
N SER A 242 12.52 -0.85 4.38
CA SER A 242 12.25 -2.16 3.78
C SER A 242 12.13 -2.03 2.27
N VAL A 243 12.81 -2.91 1.55
CA VAL A 243 12.66 -3.09 0.11
C VAL A 243 12.13 -4.49 -0.12
N ILE A 244 10.91 -4.59 -0.62
CA ILE A 244 10.29 -5.84 -1.00
C ILE A 244 10.26 -5.92 -2.52
N THR A 245 10.79 -7.00 -3.09
CA THR A 245 10.75 -7.24 -4.54
C THR A 245 9.91 -8.46 -4.86
N PHE A 246 9.14 -8.35 -5.94
CA PHE A 246 8.18 -9.35 -6.37
C PHE A 246 8.57 -9.87 -7.75
N SER A 247 8.58 -11.18 -7.91
CA SER A 247 8.96 -11.86 -9.15
C SER A 247 8.20 -13.17 -9.32
N GLU A 248 8.39 -13.82 -10.47
CA GLU A 248 7.80 -15.13 -10.78
C GLU A 248 6.26 -15.14 -10.65
N HIS A 249 5.61 -14.05 -11.09
CA HIS A 249 4.16 -13.89 -10.97
C HIS A 249 3.38 -14.98 -11.71
N PHE A 250 2.26 -15.41 -11.12
CA PHE A 250 1.33 -16.38 -11.69
C PHE A 250 -0.12 -15.95 -11.46
N ARG A 251 -1.07 -16.56 -12.19
CA ARG A 251 -2.51 -16.28 -12.03
C ARG A 251 -3.15 -17.30 -11.10
N ASN A 252 -3.98 -16.82 -10.17
CA ASN A 252 -4.97 -17.64 -9.46
C ASN A 252 -6.23 -17.81 -10.33
#